data_AF-F9GDX5-F1
#
_entry.id   AF-F9GDX5-F1
#
_cell.length_a   1.000
_cell.length_b   1.000
_cell.length_c   1.000
_cell.angle_alpha   90.00
_cell.angle_beta   90.00
_cell.angle_gamma   90.00
#
_symmetry.space_group_name_H-M   'P 1'
#
loop_
_entity.id
_entity.type
_entity.pdbx_description
1 polymer ?
#
loop_
_entity_poly.entity_id
_entity_poly.type
_entity_poly.pdbx_seq_one_letter_code
_entity_poly.pdbx_strand_id
1 'polypeptide(L)'
;MSEQDQPLQREEPTRHNDESPSGLNAGQSGRPKSLRPFILSIMAFKHGRKFSKTTSAHLERRLSSAAETEGQFGPALTRLYLGISAVFSNDQTALIALAINDGIYLTDFSVKHLDLSDNQGFGRDAIADYVLEEVKDYQHEKFAKFIGAGLPATLARVNLDIVPIVVLDEREDEDEDGGKREKDFWDLKRVDEQADSMVRKCVMYFGPSQAPLLQVGFRGLVQTDVGFRAHLTTIQNYKDTCGASTWETMMTYADKLRRDNTRIAFFSSTPQGGGVALMRHALVRFARRIGVDLSWYVPKPLPTALRITKNIHNILQGVSPPSQRITAEEKKAVIHWITENAYRYWLSESGPLRPAEEGGAHIIIIDDPQMPGLIPLIKRFTPDRPVVYRSHIQIRSDLIAKDSSAQADVWKFLWSNIQLAD
;
A
#
# COMPACT_ATOMS: atom_id res chain seq x y z
N MET A 1 -60.51 22.98 -7.98
CA MET A 1 -59.39 22.49 -8.80
C MET A 1 -58.13 22.66 -7.98
N SER A 2 -57.73 21.57 -7.33
CA SER A 2 -56.63 21.47 -6.39
C SER A 2 -55.47 20.79 -7.11
N GLU A 3 -54.38 21.51 -7.36
CA GLU A 3 -53.11 20.91 -7.74
C GLU A 3 -52.24 20.76 -6.48
N GLN A 4 -51.87 19.51 -6.21
CA GLN A 4 -50.96 19.10 -5.16
C GLN A 4 -49.53 19.20 -5.70
N ASP A 5 -48.71 20.04 -5.07
CA ASP A 5 -47.25 19.99 -5.20
C ASP A 5 -46.72 18.72 -4.51
N GLN A 6 -46.22 17.76 -5.30
CA GLN A 6 -45.39 16.66 -4.80
C GLN A 6 -43.93 17.14 -4.70
N PRO A 7 -43.22 16.91 -3.58
CA PRO A 7 -41.80 17.17 -3.53
C PRO A 7 -41.03 16.04 -4.24
N LEU A 8 -40.16 16.42 -5.17
CA LEU A 8 -39.12 15.58 -5.75
C LEU A 8 -38.30 14.91 -4.63
N GLN A 9 -38.45 13.59 -4.48
CA GLN A 9 -37.50 12.76 -3.75
C GLN A 9 -36.17 12.81 -4.51
N ARG A 10 -35.21 13.56 -3.97
CA ARG A 10 -33.80 13.45 -4.39
C ARG A 10 -33.29 12.12 -3.87
N GLU A 11 -32.94 11.23 -4.79
CA GLU A 11 -32.22 10.00 -4.49
C GLU A 11 -30.93 10.34 -3.74
N GLU A 12 -30.80 9.79 -2.53
CA GLU A 12 -29.56 9.81 -1.76
C GLU A 12 -28.47 9.07 -2.56
N PRO A 13 -27.25 9.59 -2.66
CA PRO A 13 -26.15 8.80 -3.18
C PRO A 13 -25.87 7.68 -2.19
N THR A 14 -26.19 6.44 -2.59
CA THR A 14 -25.87 5.23 -1.84
C THR A 14 -24.39 5.21 -1.52
N ARG A 15 -24.07 5.31 -0.23
CA ARG A 15 -22.70 5.20 0.30
C ARG A 15 -22.11 3.86 -0.14
N HIS A 16 -20.96 3.90 -0.80
CA HIS A 16 -20.08 2.74 -0.89
C HIS A 16 -19.65 2.39 0.54
N ASN A 17 -20.21 1.31 1.07
CA ASN A 17 -19.54 0.58 2.13
C ASN A 17 -18.26 0.02 1.50
N ASP A 18 -17.13 0.65 1.77
CA ASP A 18 -15.84 -0.04 1.75
C ASP A 18 -15.93 -1.13 2.83
N GLU A 19 -16.52 -2.27 2.47
CA GLU A 19 -16.37 -3.49 3.24
C GLU A 19 -14.89 -3.82 3.27
N SER A 20 -14.27 -3.47 4.39
CA SER A 20 -13.10 -4.10 4.95
C SER A 20 -12.91 -5.52 4.41
N PRO A 21 -11.82 -5.87 3.69
CA PRO A 21 -11.51 -7.27 3.40
C PRO A 21 -10.99 -8.00 4.65
N SER A 22 -11.42 -7.57 5.85
CA SER A 22 -11.26 -8.30 7.11
C SER A 22 -12.28 -9.43 7.28
N GLY A 23 -13.14 -9.67 6.28
CA GLY A 23 -14.12 -10.75 6.24
C GLY A 23 -13.73 -11.98 5.42
N LEU A 24 -12.45 -12.19 5.08
CA LEU A 24 -12.02 -13.48 4.54
C LEU A 24 -12.05 -14.52 5.68
N ASN A 25 -13.23 -15.07 5.92
CA ASN A 25 -13.42 -16.29 6.69
C ASN A 25 -12.46 -17.34 6.13
N ALA A 26 -11.45 -17.70 6.94
CA ALA A 26 -10.69 -18.91 6.77
C ALA A 26 -11.68 -20.09 6.80
N GLY A 27 -12.01 -20.65 5.64
CA GLY A 27 -12.82 -21.86 5.56
C GLY A 27 -13.96 -21.90 4.53
N GLN A 28 -14.17 -20.89 3.67
CA GLN A 28 -15.08 -21.09 2.53
C GLN A 28 -14.32 -21.72 1.36
N SER A 29 -14.37 -23.05 1.27
CA SER A 29 -14.09 -23.77 0.02
C SER A 29 -15.15 -23.37 -1.02
N GLY A 30 -14.83 -22.33 -1.78
CA GLY A 30 -15.69 -21.80 -2.83
C GLY A 30 -15.75 -22.80 -3.98
N ARG A 31 -16.86 -23.53 -4.10
CA ARG A 31 -17.17 -24.23 -5.35
C ARG A 31 -16.99 -23.25 -6.53
N PRO A 32 -16.30 -23.66 -7.61
CA PRO A 32 -16.03 -22.76 -8.73
C PRO A 32 -17.35 -22.28 -9.33
N LYS A 33 -17.55 -20.95 -9.40
CA LYS A 33 -18.73 -20.32 -10.00
C LYS A 33 -18.92 -20.72 -11.47
N SER A 34 -17.82 -21.02 -12.14
CA SER A 34 -17.77 -21.50 -13.52
C SER A 34 -16.63 -22.49 -13.69
N LEU A 35 -16.91 -23.66 -14.27
CA LEU A 35 -15.89 -24.63 -14.69
C LEU A 35 -15.29 -24.30 -16.05
N ARG A 36 -15.77 -23.26 -16.73
CA ARG A 36 -15.36 -22.94 -18.10
C ARG A 36 -13.85 -22.66 -18.23
N PRO A 37 -13.22 -21.80 -17.40
CA PRO A 37 -11.77 -21.60 -17.45
C PRO A 37 -11.01 -22.92 -17.31
N PHE A 38 -11.43 -23.74 -16.34
CA PHE A 38 -10.82 -25.05 -16.07
C PHE A 38 -10.93 -25.98 -17.29
N ILE A 39 -12.14 -26.14 -17.85
CA ILE A 39 -12.37 -27.01 -19.02
C ILE A 39 -11.58 -26.54 -20.24
N LEU A 40 -11.62 -25.25 -20.56
CA LEU A 40 -10.88 -24.70 -21.71
C LEU A 40 -9.38 -24.89 -21.55
N SER A 41 -8.85 -24.71 -20.34
CA SER A 41 -7.44 -24.91 -20.08
C SER A 41 -7.03 -26.38 -20.07
N ILE A 42 -7.88 -27.31 -19.60
CA ILE A 42 -7.63 -28.76 -19.76
C ILE A 42 -7.59 -29.15 -21.24
N MET A 43 -8.52 -28.63 -22.05
CA MET A 43 -8.56 -28.91 -23.49
C MET A 43 -7.28 -28.42 -24.19
N ALA A 44 -6.79 -27.23 -23.83
CA ALA A 44 -5.56 -26.66 -24.37
C ALA A 44 -4.28 -27.33 -23.85
N PHE A 45 -4.27 -27.75 -22.56
CA PHE A 45 -3.08 -28.24 -21.86
C PHE A 45 -3.31 -29.61 -21.23
N LYS A 46 -3.75 -30.59 -22.03
CA LYS A 46 -4.08 -31.94 -21.55
C LYS A 46 -2.94 -32.60 -20.75
N HIS A 47 -1.68 -32.35 -21.12
CA HIS A 47 -0.49 -32.89 -20.45
C HIS A 47 0.28 -31.82 -19.65
N GLY A 48 -0.31 -30.65 -19.44
CA GLY A 48 0.40 -29.45 -18.97
C GLY A 48 1.34 -28.87 -20.02
N ARG A 49 2.04 -27.79 -19.63
CA ARG A 49 3.11 -27.15 -20.41
C ARG A 49 4.21 -26.71 -19.46
N LYS A 50 5.46 -27.06 -19.75
CA LYS A 50 6.63 -26.56 -19.02
C LYS A 50 7.13 -25.26 -19.64
N PHE A 51 7.95 -24.52 -18.89
CA PHE A 51 8.78 -23.45 -19.43
C PHE A 51 9.63 -23.97 -20.60
N SER A 52 9.84 -23.13 -21.61
CA SER A 52 10.52 -23.51 -22.85
C SER A 52 11.55 -22.49 -23.34
N LYS A 53 11.73 -21.35 -22.65
CA LYS A 53 12.70 -20.33 -23.05
C LYS A 53 14.12 -20.84 -22.87
N THR A 54 14.89 -20.91 -23.94
CA THR A 54 16.30 -21.32 -23.90
C THR A 54 17.21 -20.13 -23.56
N THR A 55 18.17 -20.32 -22.66
CA THR A 55 19.25 -19.36 -22.41
C THR A 55 20.37 -19.57 -23.43
N SER A 56 21.00 -18.50 -23.91
CA SER A 56 22.17 -18.64 -24.79
C SER A 56 23.33 -19.29 -24.03
N ALA A 57 23.91 -20.37 -24.59
CA ALA A 57 25.03 -21.09 -23.98
C ALA A 57 26.24 -20.18 -23.68
N HIS A 58 26.44 -19.12 -24.46
CA HIS A 58 27.50 -18.14 -24.20
C HIS A 58 27.18 -17.27 -22.97
N LEU A 59 25.93 -16.85 -22.82
CA LEU A 59 25.49 -16.08 -21.66
C LEU A 59 25.56 -16.92 -20.38
N GLU A 60 25.09 -18.16 -20.45
CA GLU A 60 25.13 -19.13 -19.36
C GLU A 60 26.57 -19.36 -18.88
N ARG A 61 27.49 -19.67 -19.80
CA ARG A 61 28.91 -19.85 -19.48
C ARG A 61 29.53 -18.62 -18.81
N ARG A 62 29.19 -17.42 -19.28
CA ARG A 62 29.70 -16.16 -18.72
C ARG A 62 29.19 -15.94 -17.29
N LEU A 63 27.91 -16.21 -17.04
CA LEU A 63 27.30 -16.04 -15.72
C LEU A 63 27.77 -17.11 -14.73
N SER A 64 27.89 -18.37 -15.16
CA SER A 64 28.47 -19.45 -14.33
C SER A 64 29.91 -19.14 -13.94
N SER A 65 30.73 -18.68 -14.89
CA SER A 65 32.11 -18.27 -14.60
C SER A 65 32.16 -17.13 -13.59
N ALA A 66 31.29 -16.12 -13.73
CA ALA A 66 31.22 -15.02 -12.78
C ALA A 66 30.78 -15.49 -11.38
N ALA A 67 29.86 -16.45 -11.29
CA ALA A 67 29.44 -17.04 -10.02
C ALA A 67 30.59 -17.78 -9.32
N GLU A 68 31.43 -18.48 -10.09
CA GLU A 68 32.59 -19.21 -9.58
C GLU A 68 33.74 -18.28 -9.16
N THR A 69 34.02 -17.22 -9.93
CA THR A 69 35.17 -16.34 -9.69
C THR A 69 34.89 -15.20 -8.71
N GLU A 70 33.67 -14.67 -8.72
CA GLU A 70 33.27 -13.48 -7.94
C GLU A 70 32.24 -13.81 -6.85
N GLY A 71 31.83 -15.08 -6.75
CA GLY A 71 30.84 -15.56 -5.79
C GLY A 71 29.40 -15.27 -6.21
N GLN A 72 28.45 -15.55 -5.32
CA GLN A 72 27.00 -15.50 -5.61
C GLN A 72 26.46 -14.14 -6.09
N PHE A 73 27.22 -13.06 -5.91
CA PHE A 73 26.85 -11.70 -6.32
C PHE A 73 27.54 -11.23 -7.61
N GLY A 74 28.46 -12.01 -8.17
CA GLY A 74 29.14 -11.71 -9.44
C GLY A 74 28.20 -11.69 -10.66
N PRO A 75 27.26 -12.65 -10.80
CA PRO A 75 26.35 -12.66 -11.94
C PRO A 75 25.36 -11.50 -11.90
N ALA A 76 25.33 -10.69 -12.96
CA ALA A 76 24.27 -9.72 -13.19
C ALA A 76 22.97 -10.45 -13.59
N LEU A 77 22.16 -10.82 -12.59
CA LEU A 77 20.93 -11.57 -12.80
C LEU A 77 19.91 -10.78 -13.63
N THR A 78 19.20 -11.49 -14.51
CA THR A 78 18.07 -10.92 -15.26
C THR A 78 16.91 -10.69 -14.31
N ARG A 79 16.36 -9.48 -14.28
CA ARG A 79 15.20 -9.16 -13.43
C ARG A 79 13.93 -9.56 -14.15
N LEU A 80 13.04 -10.29 -13.48
CA LEU A 80 11.79 -10.78 -14.03
C LEU A 80 10.62 -10.49 -13.08
N TYR A 81 9.41 -10.60 -13.61
CA TYR A 81 8.16 -10.54 -12.89
C TYR A 81 7.36 -11.81 -13.16
N LEU A 82 6.59 -12.21 -12.16
CA LEU A 82 5.79 -13.42 -12.19
C LEU A 82 4.29 -13.08 -12.16
N GLY A 83 3.50 -13.83 -12.91
CA GLY A 83 2.05 -13.82 -12.82
C GLY A 83 1.60 -15.22 -12.44
N ILE A 84 0.74 -15.31 -11.43
CA ILE A 84 0.26 -16.58 -10.90
C ILE A 84 -1.26 -16.58 -11.03
N SER A 85 -1.82 -17.62 -11.61
CA SER A 85 -3.26 -17.89 -11.53
C SER A 85 -3.52 -19.36 -11.28
N ALA A 86 -4.64 -19.66 -10.64
CA ALA A 86 -5.11 -21.02 -10.42
C ALA A 86 -6.63 -21.10 -10.61
N VAL A 87 -7.06 -22.15 -11.30
CA VAL A 87 -8.48 -22.49 -11.48
C VAL A 87 -8.74 -23.87 -10.92
N PHE A 88 -9.88 -24.05 -10.26
CA PHE A 88 -10.21 -25.26 -9.50
C PHE A 88 -11.39 -25.98 -10.18
N SER A 89 -11.33 -27.31 -10.25
CA SER A 89 -12.47 -28.14 -10.67
C SER A 89 -13.34 -28.51 -9.48
N ASN A 90 -12.68 -28.83 -8.38
CA ASN A 90 -13.21 -29.23 -7.09
C ASN A 90 -12.14 -28.94 -6.03
N ASP A 91 -12.37 -29.36 -4.79
CA ASP A 91 -11.42 -29.15 -3.69
C ASP A 91 -10.15 -30.02 -3.80
N GLN A 92 -10.08 -30.92 -4.78
CA GLN A 92 -9.01 -31.91 -4.96
C GLN A 92 -8.17 -31.68 -6.22
N THR A 93 -8.54 -30.77 -7.12
CA THR A 93 -7.82 -30.59 -8.38
C THR A 93 -7.77 -29.13 -8.76
N ALA A 94 -6.54 -28.62 -8.91
CA ALA A 94 -6.25 -27.29 -9.42
C ALA A 94 -5.43 -27.36 -10.70
N LEU A 95 -5.68 -26.40 -11.59
CA LEU A 95 -4.80 -26.10 -12.71
C LEU A 95 -4.13 -24.77 -12.43
N ILE A 96 -2.81 -24.75 -12.41
CA ILE A 96 -2.01 -23.57 -12.08
C ILE A 96 -1.25 -23.12 -13.31
N ALA A 97 -1.23 -21.82 -13.56
CA ALA A 97 -0.36 -21.22 -14.55
C ALA A 97 0.56 -20.17 -13.95
N LEU A 98 1.79 -20.17 -14.46
CA LEU A 98 2.83 -19.20 -14.19
C LEU A 98 3.17 -18.47 -15.49
N ALA A 99 3.21 -17.15 -15.47
CA ALA A 99 3.60 -16.31 -16.60
C ALA A 99 4.79 -15.45 -16.22
N ILE A 100 5.81 -15.36 -17.07
CA ILE A 100 7.07 -14.68 -16.79
C ILE A 100 7.24 -13.49 -17.72
N ASN A 101 7.40 -12.31 -17.15
CA ASN A 101 7.55 -11.06 -17.89
C ASN A 101 8.88 -10.37 -17.54
N ASP A 102 9.54 -9.74 -18.51
CA ASP A 102 10.82 -9.02 -18.30
C ASP A 102 10.64 -7.52 -17.97
N GLY A 103 9.41 -7.10 -17.71
CA GLY A 103 8.98 -5.72 -17.54
C GLY A 103 8.33 -5.13 -18.80
N ILE A 104 8.48 -5.78 -19.97
CA ILE A 104 7.90 -5.32 -21.23
C ILE A 104 7.14 -6.44 -21.92
N TYR A 105 7.77 -7.60 -22.09
CA TYR A 105 7.24 -8.72 -22.86
C TYR A 105 6.99 -9.93 -21.98
N LEU A 106 5.94 -10.69 -22.33
CA LEU A 106 5.81 -12.06 -21.88
C LEU A 106 6.96 -12.88 -22.50
N THR A 107 7.74 -13.52 -21.66
CA THR A 107 8.95 -14.24 -22.06
C THR A 107 8.83 -15.75 -21.98
N ASP A 108 8.05 -16.26 -21.03
CA ASP A 108 7.74 -17.67 -20.91
C ASP A 108 6.48 -17.87 -20.05
N PHE A 109 5.95 -19.09 -20.02
CA PHE A 109 4.88 -19.48 -19.10
C PHE A 109 4.97 -20.98 -18.76
N SER A 110 4.18 -21.45 -17.82
CA SER A 110 3.97 -22.88 -17.56
C SER A 110 2.53 -23.12 -17.11
N VAL A 111 2.03 -24.33 -17.33
CA VAL A 111 0.69 -24.77 -16.90
C VAL A 111 0.79 -26.19 -16.34
N LYS A 112 0.32 -26.39 -15.11
CA LYS A 112 0.43 -27.68 -14.40
C LYS A 112 -0.88 -28.06 -13.74
N HIS A 113 -1.23 -29.33 -13.88
CA HIS A 113 -2.29 -29.98 -13.12
C HIS A 113 -1.72 -30.42 -11.77
N LEU A 114 -2.35 -29.97 -10.70
CA LEU A 114 -2.03 -30.34 -9.32
C LEU A 114 -3.19 -31.12 -8.71
N ASP A 115 -2.83 -32.25 -8.12
CA ASP A 115 -3.71 -33.01 -7.24
C ASP A 115 -3.55 -32.46 -5.82
N LEU A 116 -4.67 -32.06 -5.21
CA LEU A 116 -4.74 -31.48 -3.88
C LEU A 116 -5.34 -32.47 -2.86
N SER A 117 -5.59 -33.72 -3.24
CA SER A 117 -6.21 -34.72 -2.36
C SER A 117 -5.39 -35.00 -1.09
N ASP A 118 -4.05 -34.93 -1.16
CA ASP A 118 -3.14 -35.18 -0.04
C ASP A 118 -2.91 -33.97 0.90
N ASN A 119 -3.52 -32.81 0.62
CA ASN A 119 -3.31 -31.59 1.42
C ASN A 119 -3.98 -31.61 2.81
N GLN A 120 -4.69 -32.68 3.19
CA GLN A 120 -5.38 -32.76 4.48
C GLN A 120 -4.46 -33.04 5.68
N GLY A 121 -3.18 -33.37 5.45
CA GLY A 121 -2.32 -33.93 6.51
C GLY A 121 -1.43 -32.96 7.30
N PHE A 122 -0.91 -31.88 6.72
CA PHE A 122 0.30 -31.25 7.30
C PHE A 122 0.48 -29.75 7.04
N GLY A 123 -0.57 -28.92 6.96
CA GLY A 123 -0.39 -27.45 6.87
C GLY A 123 0.51 -26.96 5.72
N ARG A 124 0.82 -27.82 4.75
CA ARG A 124 1.54 -27.51 3.52
C ARG A 124 0.53 -27.02 2.51
N ASP A 125 0.85 -25.93 1.85
CA ASP A 125 0.06 -25.43 0.73
C ASP A 125 0.72 -25.96 -0.54
N ALA A 126 0.24 -27.09 -1.07
CA ALA A 126 0.77 -27.70 -2.30
C ALA A 126 0.88 -26.72 -3.47
N ILE A 127 0.03 -25.70 -3.53
CA ILE A 127 0.14 -24.63 -4.54
C ILE A 127 1.37 -23.79 -4.26
N ALA A 128 1.54 -23.32 -3.03
CA ALA A 128 2.70 -22.54 -2.64
C ALA A 128 4.01 -23.31 -2.85
N ASP A 129 4.05 -24.59 -2.46
CA ASP A 129 5.22 -25.45 -2.62
C ASP A 129 5.59 -25.60 -4.11
N TYR A 130 4.61 -25.91 -4.97
CA TYR A 130 4.83 -26.00 -6.41
C TYR A 130 5.34 -24.67 -7.01
N VAL A 131 4.71 -23.54 -6.66
CA VAL A 131 5.14 -22.23 -7.16
C VAL A 131 6.56 -21.93 -6.71
N LEU A 132 6.90 -22.19 -5.45
CA LEU A 132 8.23 -21.94 -4.91
C LEU A 132 9.30 -22.78 -5.58
N GLU A 133 9.02 -24.06 -5.83
CA GLU A 133 9.93 -24.97 -6.52
C GLU A 133 10.19 -24.51 -7.95
N GLU A 134 9.14 -24.33 -8.76
CA GLU A 134 9.26 -23.90 -10.16
C GLU A 134 9.96 -22.54 -10.30
N VAL A 135 9.66 -21.60 -9.40
CA VAL A 135 10.29 -20.27 -9.39
C VAL A 135 11.78 -20.40 -9.08
N LYS A 136 12.16 -21.17 -8.05
CA LYS A 136 13.57 -21.38 -7.69
C LYS A 136 14.33 -22.04 -8.84
N ASP A 137 13.77 -23.10 -9.41
CA ASP A 137 14.37 -23.82 -10.52
C ASP A 137 14.58 -22.91 -11.72
N TYR A 138 13.57 -22.12 -12.08
CA TYR A 138 13.68 -21.14 -13.17
C TYR A 138 14.73 -20.07 -12.88
N GLN A 139 14.80 -19.55 -11.65
CA GLN A 139 15.82 -18.56 -11.26
C GLN A 139 17.24 -19.10 -11.38
N HIS A 140 17.46 -20.36 -10.96
CA HIS A 140 18.76 -21.02 -11.05
C HIS A 140 19.12 -21.32 -12.51
N GLU A 141 18.21 -21.92 -13.28
CA GLU A 141 18.46 -22.29 -14.67
C GLU A 141 18.67 -21.07 -15.58
N LYS A 142 17.94 -19.98 -15.32
CA LYS A 142 17.95 -18.79 -16.19
C LYS A 142 18.79 -17.63 -15.65
N PHE A 143 19.50 -17.81 -14.53
CA PHE A 143 20.24 -16.75 -13.84
C PHE A 143 19.39 -15.48 -13.67
N ALA A 144 18.22 -15.65 -13.04
CA ALA A 144 17.22 -14.60 -12.91
C ALA A 144 16.83 -14.34 -11.45
N LYS A 145 16.32 -13.14 -11.20
CA LYS A 145 15.65 -12.78 -9.94
C LYS A 145 14.27 -12.22 -10.23
N PHE A 146 13.26 -12.84 -9.62
CA PHE A 146 11.91 -12.28 -9.63
C PHE A 146 11.83 -11.14 -8.62
N ILE A 147 11.34 -9.98 -9.09
CA ILE A 147 11.20 -8.76 -8.30
C ILE A 147 9.82 -8.69 -7.66
N GLY A 148 8.79 -8.96 -8.46
CA GLY A 148 7.38 -8.93 -8.06
C GLY A 148 6.59 -10.09 -8.64
N ALA A 149 5.53 -10.49 -7.93
CA ALA A 149 4.60 -11.53 -8.34
C ALA A 149 3.16 -11.03 -8.25
N GLY A 150 2.47 -10.93 -9.39
CA GLY A 150 1.05 -10.65 -9.48
C GLY A 150 0.24 -11.91 -9.23
N LEU A 151 -0.77 -11.83 -8.36
CA LEU A 151 -1.61 -12.97 -8.01
C LEU A 151 -3.02 -12.52 -7.60
N PRO A 152 -4.04 -13.37 -7.79
CA PRO A 152 -5.39 -13.10 -7.31
C PRO A 152 -5.46 -13.22 -5.78
N ALA A 153 -6.45 -12.56 -5.17
CA ALA A 153 -6.64 -12.57 -3.71
C ALA A 153 -6.75 -13.99 -3.10
N THR A 154 -7.30 -14.94 -3.86
CA THR A 154 -7.42 -16.36 -3.47
C THR A 154 -6.08 -17.05 -3.22
N LEU A 155 -4.99 -16.53 -3.81
CA LEU A 155 -3.62 -17.04 -3.67
C LEU A 155 -2.74 -16.15 -2.79
N ALA A 156 -3.29 -15.13 -2.12
CA ALA A 156 -2.53 -14.15 -1.33
C ALA A 156 -1.84 -14.72 -0.08
N ARG A 157 -2.00 -16.02 0.18
CA ARG A 157 -1.35 -16.79 1.26
C ARG A 157 0.01 -17.38 0.88
N VAL A 158 0.37 -17.36 -0.41
CA VAL A 158 1.64 -17.92 -0.87
C VAL A 158 2.79 -17.03 -0.37
N ASN A 159 3.65 -17.58 0.48
CA ASN A 159 4.81 -16.87 1.00
C ASN A 159 6.00 -17.03 0.05
N LEU A 160 6.27 -15.98 -0.73
CA LEU A 160 7.34 -15.95 -1.73
C LEU A 160 8.50 -15.07 -1.23
N ASP A 161 9.74 -15.42 -1.58
CA ASP A 161 10.89 -14.49 -1.52
C ASP A 161 10.87 -13.50 -2.71
N ILE A 162 9.68 -12.95 -2.97
CA ILE A 162 9.31 -12.05 -4.06
C ILE A 162 8.21 -11.15 -3.51
N VAL A 163 8.18 -9.87 -3.89
CA VAL A 163 7.10 -8.96 -3.45
C VAL A 163 5.77 -9.41 -4.07
N PRO A 164 4.81 -9.93 -3.27
CA PRO A 164 3.53 -10.37 -3.81
C PRO A 164 2.59 -9.17 -3.93
N ILE A 165 2.04 -8.93 -5.11
CA ILE A 165 1.02 -7.93 -5.36
C ILE A 165 -0.30 -8.65 -5.63
N VAL A 166 -1.26 -8.46 -4.72
CA VAL A 166 -2.63 -8.87 -4.96
C VAL A 166 -3.22 -7.95 -6.02
N VAL A 167 -3.42 -8.52 -7.21
CA VAL A 167 -4.02 -7.84 -8.34
C VAL A 167 -5.50 -8.17 -8.32
N LEU A 168 -6.33 -7.14 -8.42
CA LEU A 168 -7.76 -7.33 -8.51
C LEU A 168 -8.11 -7.85 -9.91
N ASP A 169 -9.02 -8.82 -9.94
CA ASP A 169 -9.65 -9.25 -11.18
C ASP A 169 -10.29 -8.03 -11.84
N GLU A 170 -10.44 -8.04 -13.16
CA GLU A 170 -11.14 -6.97 -13.93
C GLU A 170 -12.61 -6.73 -13.49
N ARG A 171 -13.09 -7.48 -12.49
CA ARG A 171 -14.39 -7.26 -11.85
C ARG A 171 -14.45 -5.96 -11.04
N GLU A 172 -13.30 -5.41 -10.65
CA GLU A 172 -13.18 -4.28 -9.71
C GLU A 172 -12.41 -3.08 -10.29
N ASP A 173 -12.01 -3.14 -11.57
CA ASP A 173 -11.60 -1.94 -12.30
C ASP A 173 -12.89 -1.19 -12.68
N GLU A 174 -13.48 -0.48 -11.72
CA GLU A 174 -14.67 0.35 -11.92
C GLU A 174 -14.38 1.44 -12.96
N ASP A 175 -15.00 1.33 -14.13
CA ASP A 175 -15.23 2.49 -14.98
C ASP A 175 -15.94 3.57 -14.16
N GLU A 176 -15.45 4.82 -14.22
CA GLU A 176 -16.04 5.99 -13.55
C GLU A 176 -17.49 6.30 -13.99
N ASP A 177 -18.05 5.54 -14.93
CA ASP A 177 -19.40 5.65 -15.44
C ASP A 177 -20.16 4.36 -15.07
N GLY A 178 -21.10 4.46 -14.14
CA GLY A 178 -21.87 3.36 -13.51
C GLY A 178 -22.77 2.51 -14.44
N GLY A 179 -22.25 2.10 -15.59
CA GLY A 179 -22.87 1.20 -16.55
C GLY A 179 -22.73 -0.25 -16.11
N LYS A 180 -23.75 -0.78 -15.42
CA LYS A 180 -23.96 -2.23 -15.29
C LYS A 180 -24.11 -2.86 -16.68
N ARG A 181 -23.03 -3.37 -17.29
CA ARG A 181 -23.00 -4.41 -18.36
C ARG A 181 -21.58 -4.64 -18.91
N GLU A 182 -20.68 -5.18 -18.12
CA GLU A 182 -19.64 -6.04 -18.68
C GLU A 182 -19.87 -7.47 -18.22
N LYS A 183 -20.00 -8.39 -19.18
CA LYS A 183 -19.99 -9.83 -18.91
C LYS A 183 -18.67 -10.14 -18.20
N ASP A 184 -18.69 -11.01 -17.19
CA ASP A 184 -17.50 -11.48 -16.46
C ASP A 184 -16.38 -12.01 -17.41
N PHE A 185 -15.57 -11.10 -17.98
CA PHE A 185 -14.52 -11.44 -18.93
C PHE A 185 -13.43 -12.28 -18.28
N TRP A 186 -13.23 -12.10 -16.97
CA TRP A 186 -12.29 -12.90 -16.19
C TRP A 186 -12.60 -14.39 -16.22
N ASP A 187 -13.88 -14.76 -16.08
CA ASP A 187 -14.33 -16.16 -16.07
C ASP A 187 -14.46 -16.75 -17.50
N LEU A 188 -14.15 -15.95 -18.53
CA LEU A 188 -14.00 -16.41 -19.92
C LEU A 188 -12.54 -16.75 -20.27
N LYS A 189 -11.58 -16.16 -19.57
CA LYS A 189 -10.14 -16.34 -19.82
C LYS A 189 -9.68 -17.74 -19.39
N ARG A 190 -8.75 -18.30 -20.15
CA ARG A 190 -8.00 -19.50 -19.72
C ARG A 190 -7.02 -19.14 -18.59
N VAL A 191 -6.57 -20.13 -17.84
CA VAL A 191 -5.66 -19.91 -16.69
C VAL A 191 -4.32 -19.27 -17.11
N ASP A 192 -3.80 -19.58 -18.29
CA ASP A 192 -2.60 -18.95 -18.87
C ASP A 192 -2.81 -17.47 -19.18
N GLU A 193 -3.97 -17.12 -19.75
CA GLU A 193 -4.37 -15.73 -20.03
C GLU A 193 -4.59 -14.93 -18.74
N GLN A 194 -5.12 -15.58 -17.71
CA GLN A 194 -5.24 -14.99 -16.37
C GLN A 194 -3.86 -14.73 -15.75
N ALA A 195 -2.94 -15.69 -15.79
CA ALA A 195 -1.59 -15.51 -15.28
C ALA A 195 -0.82 -14.40 -16.03
N ASP A 196 -0.94 -14.32 -17.36
CA ASP A 196 -0.37 -13.21 -18.13
C ASP A 196 -0.97 -11.85 -17.71
N SER A 197 -2.29 -11.78 -17.52
CA SER A 197 -2.96 -10.57 -17.03
C SER A 197 -2.44 -10.16 -15.65
N MET A 198 -2.19 -11.12 -14.76
CA MET A 198 -1.68 -10.87 -13.41
C MET A 198 -0.29 -10.26 -13.45
N VAL A 199 0.63 -10.79 -14.28
CA VAL A 199 1.98 -10.22 -14.38
C VAL A 199 1.98 -8.83 -15.02
N ARG A 200 1.18 -8.61 -16.09
CA ARG A 200 1.11 -7.30 -16.75
C ARG A 200 0.61 -6.21 -15.81
N LYS A 201 -0.43 -6.49 -15.02
CA LYS A 201 -0.93 -5.56 -13.99
C LYS A 201 0.10 -5.39 -12.85
N CYS A 202 0.76 -6.46 -12.42
CA CYS A 202 1.79 -6.40 -11.37
C CYS A 202 2.95 -5.47 -11.74
N VAL A 203 3.47 -5.55 -12.97
CA VAL A 203 4.60 -4.74 -13.44
C VAL A 203 4.33 -3.24 -13.30
N MET A 204 3.07 -2.81 -13.45
CA MET A 204 2.67 -1.40 -13.34
C MET A 204 2.91 -0.79 -11.95
N TYR A 205 3.09 -1.62 -10.92
CA TYR A 205 3.35 -1.16 -9.56
C TYR A 205 4.84 -1.00 -9.25
N PHE A 206 5.74 -1.27 -10.19
CA PHE A 206 7.19 -1.17 -9.96
C PHE A 206 7.80 -0.05 -10.80
N GLY A 207 8.64 0.77 -10.17
CA GLY A 207 9.36 1.84 -10.84
C GLY A 207 10.72 1.40 -11.39
N PRO A 208 11.49 2.32 -11.99
CA PRO A 208 12.85 2.05 -12.46
C PRO A 208 13.81 1.55 -11.36
N SER A 209 13.55 1.91 -10.11
CA SER A 209 14.29 1.43 -8.93
C SER A 209 13.92 0.00 -8.52
N GLN A 210 12.91 -0.60 -9.15
CA GLN A 210 12.42 -1.96 -8.85
C GLN A 210 11.84 -2.14 -7.44
N ALA A 211 11.66 -1.03 -6.72
CA ALA A 211 10.82 -0.98 -5.55
C ALA A 211 9.36 -0.74 -5.97
N PRO A 212 8.38 -1.26 -5.21
CA PRO A 212 6.99 -0.86 -5.38
C PRO A 212 6.85 0.67 -5.34
N LEU A 213 6.09 1.20 -6.29
CA LEU A 213 5.83 2.62 -6.42
C LEU A 213 5.03 3.11 -5.22
N LEU A 214 5.49 4.24 -4.67
CA LEU A 214 4.72 4.95 -3.68
C LEU A 214 3.48 5.57 -4.34
N GLN A 215 2.32 5.27 -3.79
CA GLN A 215 1.05 5.77 -4.30
C GLN A 215 0.40 6.73 -3.31
N VAL A 216 -0.15 7.81 -3.85
CA VAL A 216 -0.96 8.78 -3.10
C VAL A 216 -2.31 8.85 -3.80
N GLY A 217 -3.32 8.36 -3.12
CA GLY A 217 -4.68 8.31 -3.63
C GLY A 217 -5.43 9.63 -3.43
N PHE A 218 -6.76 9.54 -3.57
CA PHE A 218 -7.67 10.66 -3.38
C PHE A 218 -7.46 11.33 -2.00
N ARG A 219 -7.60 12.66 -1.97
CA ARG A 219 -7.39 13.51 -0.77
C ARG A 219 -5.99 13.43 -0.15
N GLY A 220 -5.02 12.94 -0.91
CA GLY A 220 -3.66 12.78 -0.41
C GLY A 220 -3.50 11.58 0.53
N LEU A 221 -4.43 10.61 0.50
CA LEU A 221 -4.30 9.38 1.28
C LEU A 221 -3.08 8.60 0.80
N VAL A 222 -2.15 8.30 1.70
CA VAL A 222 -0.98 7.50 1.37
C VAL A 222 -1.39 6.03 1.30
N GLN A 223 -1.27 5.47 0.11
CA GLN A 223 -1.60 4.07 -0.17
C GLN A 223 -0.40 3.18 0.18
N THR A 224 -0.13 3.04 1.48
CA THR A 224 0.92 2.16 2.02
C THR A 224 0.81 0.76 1.41
N ASP A 225 1.94 0.17 1.04
CA ASP A 225 2.01 -1.15 0.40
C ASP A 225 1.16 -1.26 -0.86
N VAL A 226 1.17 -0.21 -1.69
CA VAL A 226 0.37 -0.17 -2.93
C VAL A 226 -1.13 -0.32 -2.61
N GLY A 227 -1.59 0.43 -1.60
CA GLY A 227 -2.96 0.34 -1.10
C GLY A 227 -3.26 -1.01 -0.45
N PHE A 228 -2.30 -1.53 0.32
CA PHE A 228 -2.32 -2.84 0.98
C PHE A 228 -2.40 -4.05 0.05
N ARG A 229 -2.17 -3.87 -1.25
CA ARG A 229 -2.06 -4.96 -2.23
C ARG A 229 -0.76 -5.74 -2.07
N ALA A 230 0.30 -5.08 -1.63
CA ALA A 230 1.57 -5.74 -1.34
C ALA A 230 1.51 -6.44 0.02
N HIS A 231 1.42 -7.78 0.00
CA HIS A 231 1.33 -8.57 1.22
C HIS A 231 2.71 -8.89 1.79
N LEU A 232 3.36 -7.88 2.37
CA LEU A 232 4.77 -7.99 2.81
C LEU A 232 4.99 -8.70 4.15
N THR A 233 3.98 -8.76 5.02
CA THR A 233 4.12 -9.22 6.41
C THR A 233 2.88 -9.96 6.87
N THR A 234 3.08 -10.88 7.82
CA THR A 234 2.02 -11.56 8.57
C THR A 234 2.02 -11.09 10.02
N ILE A 235 0.91 -11.35 10.74
CA ILE A 235 0.83 -11.09 12.19
C ILE A 235 1.94 -11.84 12.95
N GLN A 236 2.26 -13.07 12.52
CA GLN A 236 3.30 -13.87 13.15
C GLN A 236 4.67 -13.19 13.05
N ASN A 237 5.01 -12.60 11.90
CA ASN A 237 6.27 -11.87 11.76
C ASN A 237 6.41 -10.74 12.80
N TYR A 238 5.31 -10.06 13.17
CA TYR A 238 5.35 -9.04 14.20
C TYR A 238 5.48 -9.63 15.61
N LYS A 239 4.74 -10.71 15.91
CA LYS A 239 4.86 -11.43 17.19
C LYS A 239 6.30 -11.87 17.45
N ASP A 240 6.97 -12.39 16.42
CA ASP A 240 8.35 -12.90 16.52
C ASP A 240 9.38 -11.79 16.81
N THR A 241 9.03 -10.52 16.64
CA THR A 241 9.94 -9.38 16.91
C THR A 241 9.88 -8.85 18.35
N CYS A 242 8.97 -9.35 19.18
CA CYS A 242 8.79 -8.86 20.55
C CYS A 242 8.43 -9.98 21.55
N GLY A 243 8.55 -9.68 22.84
CA GLY A 243 8.11 -10.61 23.89
C GLY A 243 6.58 -10.69 23.99
N ALA A 244 6.08 -11.82 24.50
CA ALA A 244 4.63 -12.06 24.64
C ALA A 244 3.90 -10.96 25.43
N SER A 245 4.49 -10.49 26.54
CA SER A 245 3.90 -9.42 27.37
C SER A 245 3.76 -8.09 26.61
N THR A 246 4.74 -7.73 25.78
CA THR A 246 4.67 -6.55 24.91
C THR A 246 3.57 -6.69 23.88
N TRP A 247 3.47 -7.86 23.25
CA TRP A 247 2.42 -8.15 22.27
C TRP A 247 1.02 -8.08 22.88
N GLU A 248 0.80 -8.75 24.02
CA GLU A 248 -0.48 -8.78 24.74
C GLU A 248 -0.90 -7.39 25.22
N THR A 249 0.04 -6.61 25.75
CA THR A 249 -0.22 -5.23 26.16
C THR A 249 -0.63 -4.37 24.97
N MET A 250 0.08 -4.48 23.84
CA MET A 250 -0.27 -3.75 22.63
C MET A 250 -1.66 -4.16 22.10
N MET A 251 -1.95 -5.46 22.05
CA MET A 251 -3.26 -5.97 21.60
C MET A 251 -4.39 -5.50 22.51
N THR A 252 -4.16 -5.36 23.82
CA THR A 252 -5.17 -4.80 24.75
C THR A 252 -5.64 -3.41 24.31
N TYR A 253 -4.71 -2.55 23.89
CA TYR A 253 -5.06 -1.21 23.39
C TYR A 253 -5.64 -1.25 21.97
N ALA A 254 -5.10 -2.09 21.09
CA ALA A 254 -5.65 -2.27 19.75
C ALA A 254 -7.11 -2.76 19.79
N ASP A 255 -7.42 -3.72 20.65
CA ASP A 255 -8.76 -4.26 20.85
C ASP A 255 -9.74 -3.20 21.34
N LYS A 256 -9.27 -2.31 22.22
CA LYS A 256 -10.06 -1.15 22.66
C LYS A 256 -10.36 -0.20 21.50
N LEU A 257 -9.35 0.18 20.72
CA LEU A 257 -9.54 1.05 19.56
C LEU A 257 -10.52 0.45 18.54
N ARG A 258 -10.44 -0.86 18.31
CA ARG A 258 -11.35 -1.58 17.40
C ARG A 258 -12.78 -1.60 17.92
N ARG A 259 -12.98 -2.01 19.17
CA ARG A 259 -14.30 -2.06 19.82
C ARG A 259 -14.98 -0.69 19.81
N ASP A 260 -14.19 0.36 20.01
CA ASP A 260 -14.70 1.73 20.07
C ASP A 260 -14.74 2.37 18.66
N ASN A 261 -14.45 1.63 17.59
CA ASN A 261 -14.36 2.08 16.18
C ASN A 261 -13.53 3.36 16.01
N THR A 262 -12.43 3.47 16.77
CA THR A 262 -11.61 4.67 16.83
C THR A 262 -10.77 4.84 15.56
N ARG A 263 -11.21 5.76 14.71
CA ARG A 263 -10.47 6.29 13.55
C ARG A 263 -9.38 7.29 13.93
N ILE A 264 -8.16 7.05 13.46
CA ILE A 264 -6.97 7.89 13.69
C ILE A 264 -6.44 8.40 12.34
N ALA A 265 -6.12 9.68 12.24
CA ALA A 265 -5.54 10.27 11.03
C ALA A 265 -4.19 10.93 11.30
N PHE A 266 -3.16 10.47 10.61
CA PHE A 266 -1.85 11.12 10.54
C PHE A 266 -1.80 12.12 9.39
N PHE A 267 -1.14 13.25 9.60
CA PHE A 267 -0.84 14.24 8.59
C PHE A 267 0.65 14.55 8.59
N SER A 268 1.32 14.38 7.44
CA SER A 268 2.71 14.79 7.24
C SER A 268 2.88 15.55 5.91
N SER A 269 4.02 16.17 5.67
CA SER A 269 4.25 16.96 4.45
C SER A 269 4.62 16.14 3.21
N THR A 270 5.07 14.89 3.39
CA THR A 270 5.54 14.04 2.29
C THR A 270 5.34 12.56 2.61
N PRO A 271 4.94 11.74 1.63
CA PRO A 271 4.82 10.30 1.77
C PRO A 271 6.17 9.57 1.53
N GLN A 272 7.19 10.31 1.08
CA GLN A 272 8.51 9.81 0.68
C GLN A 272 9.63 10.55 1.39
N GLY A 273 10.70 9.82 1.72
CA GLY A 273 11.95 10.37 2.24
C GLY A 273 11.93 10.72 3.72
N GLY A 274 13.11 10.71 4.34
CA GLY A 274 13.29 10.98 5.77
C GLY A 274 12.86 9.83 6.70
N GLY A 275 13.14 9.97 8.00
CA GLY A 275 12.79 8.96 9.01
C GLY A 275 11.28 8.81 9.24
N VAL A 276 10.52 9.91 9.16
CA VAL A 276 9.07 9.91 9.44
C VAL A 276 8.29 9.03 8.47
N ALA A 277 8.51 9.19 7.16
CA ALA A 277 7.81 8.40 6.15
C ALA A 277 8.06 6.89 6.32
N LEU A 278 9.30 6.49 6.64
CA LEU A 278 9.65 5.09 6.89
C LEU A 278 8.87 4.52 8.09
N MET A 279 8.80 5.28 9.19
CA MET A 279 8.04 4.89 10.37
C MET A 279 6.53 4.81 10.10
N ARG A 280 5.99 5.72 9.29
CA ARG A 280 4.55 5.75 8.97
C ARG A 280 4.13 4.59 8.08
N HIS A 281 4.91 4.24 7.05
CA HIS A 281 4.64 3.04 6.24
C HIS A 281 4.60 1.78 7.11
N ALA A 282 5.57 1.61 8.03
CA ALA A 282 5.58 0.46 8.93
C ALA A 282 4.39 0.44 9.90
N LEU A 283 4.03 1.59 10.48
CA LEU A 283 2.93 1.71 11.44
C LEU A 283 1.57 1.51 10.78
N VAL A 284 1.32 2.13 9.63
CA VAL A 284 0.07 2.02 8.87
C VAL A 284 -0.13 0.57 8.41
N ARG A 285 0.92 -0.08 7.88
CA ARG A 285 0.90 -1.51 7.57
C ARG A 285 0.52 -2.35 8.79
N PHE A 286 1.17 -2.11 9.92
CA PHE A 286 0.91 -2.87 11.13
C PHE A 286 -0.52 -2.67 11.65
N ALA A 287 -0.99 -1.42 11.73
CA ALA A 287 -2.35 -1.08 12.15
C ALA A 287 -3.40 -1.78 11.28
N ARG A 288 -3.18 -1.79 9.96
CA ARG A 288 -4.03 -2.54 9.01
C ARG A 288 -4.08 -4.03 9.32
N ARG A 289 -2.94 -4.65 9.67
CA ARG A 289 -2.84 -6.09 9.99
C ARG A 289 -3.57 -6.47 11.27
N ILE A 290 -3.62 -5.58 12.26
CA ILE A 290 -4.34 -5.82 13.52
C ILE A 290 -5.78 -5.29 13.49
N GLY A 291 -6.18 -4.60 12.43
CA GLY A 291 -7.53 -4.09 12.21
C GLY A 291 -7.83 -2.76 12.91
N VAL A 292 -6.81 -1.97 13.24
CA VAL A 292 -6.98 -0.61 13.78
C VAL A 292 -7.14 0.37 12.61
N ASP A 293 -8.17 1.22 12.67
CA ASP A 293 -8.44 2.24 11.65
C ASP A 293 -7.48 3.43 11.82
N LEU A 294 -6.39 3.37 11.06
CA LEU A 294 -5.33 4.35 11.05
C LEU A 294 -5.00 4.71 9.61
N SER A 295 -5.30 5.96 9.25
CA SER A 295 -5.05 6.51 7.92
C SER A 295 -3.95 7.56 7.97
N TRP A 296 -3.26 7.75 6.85
CA TRP A 296 -2.18 8.73 6.71
C TRP A 296 -2.39 9.59 5.47
N TYR A 297 -2.38 10.90 5.65
CA TYR A 297 -2.62 11.89 4.60
C TYR A 297 -1.42 12.81 4.43
N VAL A 298 -1.21 13.24 3.19
CA VAL A 298 -0.20 14.23 2.79
C VAL A 298 -0.84 15.29 1.90
N PRO A 299 -0.41 16.56 1.98
CA PRO A 299 -0.96 17.61 1.14
C PRO A 299 -0.53 17.41 -0.32
N LYS A 300 -1.28 18.02 -1.24
CA LYS A 300 -0.83 18.14 -2.63
C LYS A 300 0.49 18.93 -2.66
N PRO A 301 1.55 18.41 -3.30
CA PRO A 301 2.86 19.03 -3.26
C PRO A 301 2.84 20.39 -3.95
N LEU A 302 3.42 21.38 -3.27
CA LEU A 302 3.70 22.71 -3.83
C LEU A 302 5.19 23.02 -3.61
N PRO A 303 6.03 23.00 -4.67
CA PRO A 303 7.49 23.09 -4.52
C PRO A 303 7.98 24.30 -3.70
N THR A 304 7.31 25.45 -3.83
CA THR A 304 7.65 26.66 -3.07
C THR A 304 7.40 26.48 -1.57
N ALA A 305 6.22 25.96 -1.19
CA ALA A 305 5.91 25.68 0.22
C ALA A 305 6.79 24.58 0.82
N LEU A 306 7.09 23.53 0.05
CA LEU A 306 8.01 22.46 0.47
C LEU A 306 9.43 22.98 0.73
N ARG A 307 9.91 23.95 -0.06
CA ARG A 307 11.21 24.59 0.18
C ARG A 307 11.21 25.44 1.45
N ILE A 308 10.16 26.23 1.68
CA ILE A 308 10.04 27.06 2.88
C ILE A 308 9.98 26.18 4.15
N THR A 309 9.15 25.13 4.14
CA THR A 309 9.01 24.21 5.27
C THR A 309 10.30 23.43 5.55
N LYS A 310 11.07 23.06 4.52
CA LYS A 310 12.42 22.51 4.70
C LYS A 310 13.39 23.51 5.32
N ASN A 311 13.31 24.78 4.95
CA ASN A 311 14.15 25.82 5.57
C ASN A 311 13.77 26.02 7.05
N ILE A 312 12.48 26.03 7.38
CA ILE A 312 11.96 26.04 8.77
C ILE A 312 12.57 24.89 9.57
N HIS A 313 12.49 23.66 9.03
CA HIS A 313 13.07 22.46 9.64
C HIS A 313 14.58 22.61 9.89
N ASN A 314 15.34 23.05 8.88
CA ASN A 314 16.78 23.21 8.97
C ASN A 314 17.22 24.31 9.95
N ILE A 315 16.45 25.40 10.04
CA ILE A 315 16.69 26.47 11.02
C ILE A 315 16.53 25.90 12.43
N LEU A 316 15.41 25.22 12.73
CA LEU A 316 15.13 24.67 14.06
C LEU A 316 16.17 23.64 14.53
N GLN A 317 16.73 22.86 13.61
CA GLN A 317 17.83 21.92 13.90
C GLN A 317 19.21 22.60 14.02
N GLY A 318 19.35 23.85 13.62
CA GLY A 318 20.63 24.57 13.63
C GLY A 318 21.59 24.16 12.50
N VAL A 319 21.06 23.57 11.42
CA VAL A 319 21.85 23.15 10.23
C VAL A 319 21.72 24.11 9.05
N SER A 320 21.05 25.25 9.27
CA SER A 320 20.90 26.32 8.28
C SER A 320 21.99 27.38 8.47
N PRO A 321 22.42 28.07 7.39
CA PRO A 321 23.33 29.21 7.52
C PRO A 321 22.80 30.27 8.51
N PRO A 322 23.68 30.91 9.32
CA PRO A 322 23.24 31.90 10.31
C PRO A 322 22.47 33.10 9.75
N SER A 323 22.58 33.38 8.45
CA SER A 323 21.86 34.46 7.75
C SER A 323 20.49 34.05 7.23
N GLN A 324 20.17 32.75 7.15
CA GLN A 324 18.88 32.29 6.67
C GLN A 324 17.78 32.77 7.63
N ARG A 325 16.74 33.39 7.06
CA ARG A 325 15.50 33.76 7.76
C ARG A 325 14.31 33.28 6.94
N ILE A 326 13.14 33.27 7.56
CA ILE A 326 11.86 33.02 6.89
C ILE A 326 11.04 34.29 6.97
N THR A 327 10.66 34.87 5.83
CA THR A 327 9.92 36.14 5.82
C THR A 327 8.47 35.96 6.28
N ALA A 328 7.80 37.07 6.60
CA ALA A 328 6.38 37.04 6.96
C ALA A 328 5.51 36.51 5.80
N GLU A 329 5.86 36.87 4.56
CA GLU A 329 5.19 36.43 3.34
C GLU A 329 5.39 34.92 3.14
N GLU A 330 6.58 34.40 3.39
CA GLU A 330 6.87 32.96 3.32
C GLU A 330 6.08 32.18 4.38
N LYS A 331 6.03 32.67 5.62
CA LYS A 331 5.19 32.08 6.70
C LYS A 331 3.72 32.07 6.30
N LYS A 332 3.22 33.19 5.76
CA LYS A 332 1.84 33.32 5.27
C LYS A 332 1.55 32.38 4.09
N ALA A 333 2.50 32.22 3.17
CA ALA A 333 2.37 31.30 2.04
C ALA A 333 2.26 29.83 2.50
N VAL A 334 3.02 29.43 3.52
CA VAL A 334 2.91 28.09 4.13
C VAL A 334 1.53 27.89 4.78
N ILE A 335 1.06 28.85 5.59
CA ILE A 335 -0.28 28.78 6.20
C ILE A 335 -1.37 28.69 5.13
N HIS A 336 -1.28 29.51 4.07
CA HIS A 336 -2.23 29.50 2.98
C HIS A 336 -2.25 28.15 2.26
N TRP A 337 -1.08 27.59 1.91
CA TRP A 337 -0.98 26.28 1.29
C TRP A 337 -1.60 25.16 2.14
N ILE A 338 -1.36 25.15 3.45
CA ILE A 338 -1.97 24.18 4.37
C ILE A 338 -3.50 24.35 4.39
N THR A 339 -3.96 25.59 4.48
CA THR A 339 -5.38 25.93 4.57
C THR A 339 -6.14 25.53 3.31
N GLU A 340 -5.58 25.83 2.13
CA GLU A 340 -6.15 25.43 0.84
C GLU A 340 -6.26 23.91 0.71
N ASN A 341 -5.21 23.16 1.10
CA ASN A 341 -5.27 21.69 1.10
C ASN A 341 -6.33 21.17 2.06
N ALA A 342 -6.43 21.74 3.26
CA ALA A 342 -7.41 21.35 4.24
C ALA A 342 -8.84 21.57 3.73
N TYR A 343 -9.18 22.75 3.23
CA TYR A 343 -10.53 23.02 2.70
C TYR A 343 -10.86 22.18 1.47
N ARG A 344 -9.91 22.04 0.54
CA ARG A 344 -10.15 21.34 -0.71
C ARG A 344 -10.30 19.83 -0.52
N TYR A 345 -9.53 19.23 0.39
CA TYR A 345 -9.40 17.77 0.46
C TYR A 345 -9.81 17.16 1.79
N TRP A 346 -9.62 17.85 2.91
CA TRP A 346 -9.74 17.22 4.23
C TRP A 346 -10.98 17.65 5.03
N LEU A 347 -11.49 18.85 4.76
CA LEU A 347 -12.72 19.41 5.31
C LEU A 347 -13.90 19.33 4.34
N SER A 348 -13.68 18.79 3.13
CA SER A 348 -14.76 18.45 2.20
C SER A 348 -15.60 17.29 2.75
N GLU A 349 -16.77 17.06 2.17
CA GLU A 349 -17.72 16.03 2.61
C GLU A 349 -17.04 14.67 2.79
N SER A 350 -17.30 13.99 3.92
CA SER A 350 -16.62 12.72 4.29
C SER A 350 -15.10 12.82 4.43
N GLY A 351 -14.54 14.02 4.55
CA GLY A 351 -13.10 14.24 4.72
C GLY A 351 -12.59 13.88 6.12
N PRO A 352 -11.30 13.52 6.27
CA PRO A 352 -10.74 13.08 7.56
C PRO A 352 -10.79 14.14 8.67
N LEU A 353 -10.94 15.43 8.32
CA LEU A 353 -11.02 16.52 9.29
C LEU A 353 -12.47 16.97 9.58
N ARG A 354 -13.49 16.34 8.99
CA ARG A 354 -14.88 16.52 9.41
C ARG A 354 -15.08 16.07 10.87
N PRO A 355 -16.20 16.46 11.52
CA PRO A 355 -16.59 15.87 12.81
C PRO A 355 -16.60 14.34 12.76
N ALA A 356 -16.37 13.69 13.89
CA ALA A 356 -16.32 12.22 13.94
C ALA A 356 -17.68 11.59 13.61
N GLU A 357 -18.76 12.29 13.93
CA GLU A 357 -20.14 11.91 13.65
C GLU A 357 -20.43 11.90 12.14
N GLU A 358 -19.67 12.68 11.37
CA GLU A 358 -19.74 12.76 9.91
C GLU A 358 -18.69 11.85 9.22
N GLY A 359 -18.05 10.95 9.97
CA GLY A 359 -17.05 10.02 9.43
C GLY A 359 -15.61 10.53 9.47
N GLY A 360 -15.35 11.74 9.99
CA GLY A 360 -13.99 12.22 10.22
C GLY A 360 -13.23 11.42 11.28
N ALA A 361 -11.93 11.64 11.42
CA ALA A 361 -11.12 10.95 12.41
C ALA A 361 -11.39 11.49 13.83
N HIS A 362 -11.38 10.58 14.82
CA HIS A 362 -11.55 10.89 16.24
C HIS A 362 -10.28 11.49 16.83
N ILE A 363 -9.11 11.05 16.35
CA ILE A 363 -7.81 11.51 16.83
C ILE A 363 -7.00 11.97 15.63
N ILE A 364 -6.48 13.20 15.70
CA ILE A 364 -5.61 13.75 14.66
C ILE A 364 -4.18 13.81 15.17
N ILE A 365 -3.23 13.38 14.34
CA ILE A 365 -1.80 13.44 14.65
C ILE A 365 -1.09 14.20 13.54
N ILE A 366 -0.37 15.27 13.88
CA ILE A 366 0.34 16.12 12.94
C ILE A 366 1.83 15.94 13.15
N ASP A 367 2.51 15.45 12.13
CA ASP A 367 3.95 15.21 12.14
C ASP A 367 4.73 16.45 11.72
N ASP A 368 5.76 16.74 12.51
CA ASP A 368 6.83 17.71 12.25
C ASP A 368 6.39 19.18 12.01
N PRO A 369 7.34 20.14 11.98
CA PRO A 369 7.02 21.57 11.86
C PRO A 369 6.49 22.06 10.51
N GLN A 370 6.26 21.19 9.52
CA GLN A 370 5.90 21.63 8.16
C GLN A 370 4.42 22.01 8.04
N MET A 371 3.53 21.46 8.87
CA MET A 371 2.08 21.70 8.79
C MET A 371 1.41 22.22 10.07
N PRO A 372 2.03 23.15 10.82
CA PRO A 372 1.52 23.54 12.13
C PRO A 372 0.20 24.32 12.03
N GLY A 373 -0.05 25.01 10.91
CA GLY A 373 -1.29 25.75 10.65
C GLY A 373 -2.55 24.89 10.59
N LEU A 374 -2.41 23.56 10.53
CA LEU A 374 -3.56 22.66 10.53
C LEU A 374 -4.21 22.55 11.92
N ILE A 375 -3.45 22.68 13.01
CA ILE A 375 -3.94 22.58 14.40
C ILE A 375 -4.99 23.67 14.71
N PRO A 376 -4.71 24.98 14.55
CA PRO A 376 -5.71 26.02 14.81
C PRO A 376 -6.94 25.87 13.91
N LEU A 377 -6.76 25.41 12.67
CA LEU A 377 -7.88 25.15 11.77
C LEU A 377 -8.76 24.02 12.33
N ILE A 378 -8.18 22.89 12.73
CA ILE A 378 -8.91 21.76 13.34
C ILE A 378 -9.65 22.21 14.59
N LYS A 379 -8.96 22.88 15.52
CA LYS A 379 -9.56 23.34 16.79
C LYS A 379 -10.66 24.38 16.58
N ARG A 380 -10.67 25.10 15.44
CA ARG A 380 -11.80 25.98 15.08
C ARG A 380 -13.05 25.21 14.68
N PHE A 381 -12.92 24.09 13.95
CA PHE A 381 -14.07 23.30 13.49
C PHE A 381 -14.53 22.26 14.51
N THR A 382 -13.60 21.69 15.26
CA THR A 382 -13.83 20.65 16.27
C THR A 382 -12.96 20.95 17.50
N PRO A 383 -13.39 21.88 18.38
CA PRO A 383 -12.57 22.35 19.50
C PRO A 383 -12.11 21.23 20.45
N ASP A 384 -13.00 20.29 20.74
CA ASP A 384 -12.76 19.23 21.72
C ASP A 384 -12.09 17.98 21.11
N ARG A 385 -11.84 17.97 19.79
CA ARG A 385 -11.17 16.83 19.15
C ARG A 385 -9.71 16.74 19.60
N PRO A 386 -9.22 15.57 20.05
CA PRO A 386 -7.81 15.36 20.33
C PRO A 386 -6.91 15.58 19.11
N VAL A 387 -5.91 16.43 19.26
CA VAL A 387 -4.89 16.75 18.25
C VAL A 387 -3.50 16.63 18.89
N VAL A 388 -2.72 15.65 18.44
CA VAL A 388 -1.35 15.44 18.90
C VAL A 388 -0.37 16.05 17.90
N TYR A 389 0.48 16.97 18.37
CA TYR A 389 1.64 17.41 17.60
C TYR A 389 2.84 16.51 17.88
N ARG A 390 3.37 15.84 16.85
CA ARG A 390 4.51 14.94 16.97
C ARG A 390 5.72 15.50 16.25
N SER A 391 6.68 16.02 17.00
CA SER A 391 7.99 16.41 16.47
C SER A 391 8.94 15.20 16.40
N HIS A 392 9.63 15.03 15.27
CA HIS A 392 10.67 14.02 15.06
C HIS A 392 12.06 14.64 14.89
N ILE A 393 12.16 15.95 15.10
CA ILE A 393 13.40 16.69 14.88
C ILE A 393 13.99 17.14 16.21
N GLN A 394 15.32 17.28 16.24
CA GLN A 394 15.95 17.99 17.32
C GLN A 394 15.63 19.48 17.20
N ILE A 395 14.98 20.04 18.22
CA ILE A 395 14.72 21.47 18.33
C ILE A 395 15.78 22.07 19.26
N ARG A 396 16.65 22.94 18.72
CA ARG A 396 17.78 23.54 19.45
C ARG A 396 17.34 24.64 20.42
N SER A 397 16.92 24.25 21.62
CA SER A 397 16.46 25.16 22.68
C SER A 397 17.49 26.24 23.06
N ASP A 398 18.79 25.91 23.02
CA ASP A 398 19.89 26.83 23.27
C ASP A 398 19.99 27.97 22.23
N LEU A 399 19.56 27.70 20.99
CA LEU A 399 19.49 28.69 19.92
C LEU A 399 18.18 29.48 19.99
N ILE A 400 17.08 28.82 20.34
CA ILE A 400 15.76 29.46 20.54
C ILE A 400 15.81 30.48 21.68
N ALA A 401 16.56 30.20 22.75
CA ALA A 401 16.72 31.11 23.89
C ALA A 401 17.43 32.44 23.53
N LYS A 402 18.06 32.52 22.35
CA LYS A 402 18.69 33.74 21.84
C LYS A 402 17.68 34.50 20.99
N ASP A 403 17.03 35.52 21.53
CA ASP A 403 15.91 36.23 20.88
C ASP A 403 16.21 36.76 19.46
N SER A 404 17.47 37.08 19.15
CA SER A 404 17.91 37.56 17.84
C SER A 404 18.17 36.45 16.81
N SER A 405 18.07 35.18 17.21
CA SER A 405 18.33 34.04 16.33
C SER A 405 17.18 33.77 15.36
N ALA A 406 17.49 33.13 14.23
CA ALA A 406 16.46 32.64 13.32
C ALA A 406 15.54 31.61 13.99
N GLN A 407 16.10 30.81 14.90
CA GLN A 407 15.41 29.77 15.63
C GLN A 407 14.33 30.34 16.55
N ALA A 408 14.62 31.44 17.25
CA ALA A 408 13.66 32.10 18.11
C ALA A 408 12.43 32.59 17.31
N ASP A 409 12.66 33.22 16.15
CA ASP A 409 11.60 33.70 15.26
C ASP A 409 10.77 32.56 14.65
N VAL A 410 11.42 31.50 14.16
CA VAL A 410 10.73 30.33 13.61
C VAL A 410 9.99 29.56 14.70
N TRP A 411 10.55 29.45 15.90
CA TRP A 411 9.88 28.84 17.06
C TRP A 411 8.64 29.65 17.48
N LYS A 412 8.71 30.98 17.52
CA LYS A 412 7.54 31.84 17.80
C LYS A 412 6.41 31.58 16.78
N PHE A 413 6.76 31.45 15.50
CA PHE A 413 5.80 31.07 14.46
C PHE A 413 5.24 29.66 14.64
N LEU A 414 6.07 28.67 14.99
CA LEU A 414 5.61 27.31 15.22
C LEU A 414 4.70 27.24 16.46
N TRP A 415 5.17 27.75 17.59
CA TRP A 415 4.49 27.76 18.89
C TRP A 415 3.13 28.44 18.81
N SER A 416 3.01 29.56 18.09
CA SER A 416 1.72 30.25 17.95
C SER A 416 0.62 29.38 17.34
N ASN A 417 0.98 28.35 16.59
CA ASN A 417 0.07 27.37 16.00
C ASN A 417 -0.04 26.09 16.83
N ILE A 418 1.08 25.52 17.29
CA ILE A 418 1.10 24.20 17.95
C ILE A 418 0.66 24.23 19.41
N GLN A 419 0.66 25.39 20.08
CA GLN A 419 0.23 25.51 21.48
C GLN A 419 -1.24 25.11 21.73
N LEU A 420 -2.04 24.96 20.66
CA LEU A 420 -3.42 24.51 20.71
C LEU A 420 -3.57 22.98 20.61
N ALA A 421 -2.47 22.24 20.43
CA ALA A 421 -2.48 20.77 20.52
C ALA A 421 -2.65 20.32 21.97
N ASP A 422 -3.09 19.07 22.15
CA ASP A 422 -3.38 18.46 23.45
C ASP A 422 -2.16 17.78 24.10
#